data_AF-A0A7X4AL11-F1
#
_entry.id   AF-A0A7X4AL11-F1
#
_cell.length_a   1.000
_cell.length_b   1.000
_cell.length_c   1.000
_cell.angle_alpha   90.00
_cell.angle_beta   90.00
_cell.angle_gamma   90.00
#
_symmetry.space_group_name_H-M   'P 1'
#
loop_
_entity.id
_entity.type
_entity.pdbx_description
1 polymer ?
#
loop_
_entity_poly.entity_id
_entity_poly.type
_entity_poly.pdbx_seq_one_letter_code
_entity_poly.pdbx_strand_id
1 'polypeptide(L)'
;MTRQSTNEGSKTRVARHRAKTTAQGSRRVEVTVAARDAGLIKAVGVALRAGGEDAAKVREALASMLSIEPARTGAELVAFLRASPLVGEELMIERDQSSGRSIDLE
;
A
#
# COMPACT_ATOMS: atom_id res chain seq x y z
N MET A 1 11.11 23.03 -38.43
CA MET A 1 10.31 23.70 -37.39
C MET A 1 9.91 22.68 -36.34
N THR A 2 10.58 22.70 -35.20
CA THR A 2 10.62 21.63 -34.20
C THR A 2 9.45 21.77 -33.21
N ARG A 3 8.46 20.87 -33.27
CA ARG A 3 7.43 20.70 -32.23
C ARG A 3 8.05 19.97 -31.02
N GLN A 4 8.86 20.66 -30.21
CA GLN A 4 9.40 20.08 -28.96
C GLN A 4 8.99 20.82 -27.69
N SER A 5 8.33 21.98 -27.75
CA SER A 5 8.05 22.79 -26.55
C SER A 5 6.80 22.37 -25.74
N THR A 6 5.96 21.47 -26.24
CA THR A 6 4.72 21.08 -25.54
C THR A 6 4.92 19.96 -24.52
N ASN A 7 5.96 19.13 -24.66
CA ASN A 7 6.11 17.89 -23.90
C ASN A 7 6.70 18.13 -22.49
N GLU A 8 7.70 19.00 -22.36
CA GLU A 8 8.33 19.33 -21.07
C GLU A 8 7.36 20.03 -20.12
N GLY A 9 6.62 21.04 -20.59
CA GLY A 9 5.61 21.72 -19.79
C GLY A 9 4.47 20.79 -19.31
N SER A 10 4.07 19.81 -20.13
CA SER A 10 3.12 18.78 -19.72
C SER A 10 3.70 17.81 -18.68
N LYS A 11 4.97 17.38 -18.84
CA LYS A 11 5.63 16.50 -17.88
C LYS A 11 5.76 17.16 -16.51
N THR A 12 6.21 18.41 -16.45
CA THR A 12 6.35 19.17 -15.20
C THR A 12 4.99 19.38 -14.51
N ARG A 13 3.94 19.67 -15.28
CA ARG A 13 2.58 19.85 -14.77
C ARG A 13 1.98 18.56 -14.21
N VAL A 14 2.23 17.43 -14.88
CA VAL A 14 1.84 16.10 -14.38
C VAL A 14 2.63 15.74 -13.11
N ALA A 15 3.94 16.00 -13.07
CA ALA A 15 4.77 15.74 -11.89
C ALA A 15 4.32 16.57 -10.67
N ARG A 16 4.01 17.86 -10.87
CA ARG A 16 3.52 18.74 -9.80
C ARG A 16 2.14 18.34 -9.30
N HIS A 17 1.25 17.93 -10.21
CA HIS A 17 -0.06 17.37 -9.84
C HIS A 17 0.11 16.10 -9.00
N ARG A 18 0.99 15.18 -9.44
CA ARG A 18 1.31 13.95 -8.70
C ARG A 18 1.84 14.24 -7.29
N ALA A 19 2.80 15.15 -7.16
CA ALA A 19 3.36 15.54 -5.86
C ALA A 19 2.27 16.09 -4.91
N LYS A 20 1.36 16.93 -5.43
CA LYS A 20 0.23 17.46 -4.65
C LYS A 20 -0.75 16.37 -4.23
N THR A 21 -1.06 15.42 -5.10
CA THR A 21 -1.96 14.31 -4.80
C THR A 21 -1.36 13.34 -3.77
N THR A 22 -0.06 13.05 -3.86
CA THR A 22 0.64 12.24 -2.85
C THR A 22 0.68 12.94 -1.49
N ALA A 23 0.90 14.25 -1.46
CA ALA A 23 0.86 15.03 -0.22
C ALA A 23 -0.52 15.03 0.46
N GLN A 24 -1.59 14.69 -0.26
CA GLN A 24 -2.95 14.50 0.26
C GLN A 24 -3.25 13.04 0.67
N GLY A 25 -2.21 12.20 0.82
CA GLY A 25 -2.35 10.81 1.26
C GLY A 25 -2.83 9.82 0.18
N SER A 26 -2.97 10.26 -1.08
CA SER A 26 -3.36 9.39 -2.18
C SER A 26 -2.14 8.70 -2.80
N ARG A 27 -2.17 7.37 -2.91
CA ARG A 27 -1.14 6.57 -3.59
C ARG A 27 -1.64 6.12 -4.97
N ARG A 28 -0.74 6.12 -5.97
CA ARG A 28 -1.03 5.54 -7.30
C ARG A 28 -0.93 4.03 -7.23
N VAL A 29 -1.90 3.35 -7.82
CA VAL A 29 -1.93 1.90 -8.03
C VAL A 29 -2.15 1.66 -9.52
N GLU A 30 -1.31 0.83 -10.15
CA GLU A 30 -1.49 0.38 -11.53
C GLU A 30 -2.06 -1.04 -11.48
N VAL A 31 -3.12 -1.29 -12.25
CA VAL A 31 -3.89 -2.54 -12.21
C VAL A 31 -4.26 -2.94 -13.63
N THR A 32 -4.14 -4.25 -13.91
CA THR A 32 -4.57 -4.87 -15.17
C THR A 32 -5.85 -5.66 -14.91
N VAL A 33 -6.93 -5.31 -15.61
CA VAL A 33 -8.24 -5.95 -15.47
C VAL A 33 -8.90 -6.11 -16.85
N ALA A 34 -9.93 -6.96 -16.94
CA ALA A 34 -10.71 -7.06 -18.16
C ALA A 34 -11.37 -5.72 -18.51
N ALA A 35 -11.52 -5.41 -19.80
CA ALA A 35 -12.00 -4.11 -20.26
C ALA A 35 -13.38 -3.74 -19.68
N ARG A 36 -14.25 -4.73 -19.48
CA ARG A 36 -15.57 -4.55 -18.86
C ARG A 36 -15.51 -4.06 -17.41
N ASP A 37 -14.44 -4.40 -16.69
CA ASP A 37 -14.28 -4.12 -15.26
C ASP A 37 -13.51 -2.80 -15.00
N ALA A 38 -12.88 -2.22 -16.04
CA ALA A 38 -12.10 -0.99 -15.91
C ALA A 38 -12.92 0.19 -15.38
N GLY A 39 -14.19 0.31 -15.80
CA GLY A 39 -15.11 1.33 -15.29
C GLY A 39 -15.42 1.15 -13.80
N LEU A 40 -15.64 -0.09 -13.37
CA LEU A 40 -15.91 -0.44 -11.98
C LEU A 40 -14.72 -0.08 -11.07
N ILE A 41 -13.51 -0.51 -11.44
CA ILE A 41 -12.29 -0.23 -10.67
C ILE A 41 -12.03 1.28 -10.56
N LYS A 42 -12.26 2.03 -11.64
CA LYS A 42 -12.16 3.50 -11.62
C LYS A 42 -13.17 4.12 -10.65
N ALA A 43 -14.42 3.66 -10.66
CA ALA A 43 -15.47 4.16 -9.76
C ALA A 43 -15.14 3.89 -8.28
N VAL A 44 -14.64 2.68 -7.97
CA VAL A 44 -14.15 2.33 -6.63
C VAL A 44 -13.04 3.30 -6.19
N GLY A 45 -12.04 3.54 -7.04
CA GLY A 45 -10.95 4.47 -6.72
C GLY A 45 -11.43 5.91 -6.49
N VAL A 46 -12.46 6.36 -7.22
CA VAL A 46 -13.07 7.69 -7.04
C VAL A 46 -13.80 7.76 -5.69
N ALA A 47 -14.64 6.77 -5.37
CA ALA A 47 -15.36 6.71 -4.10
C ALA A 47 -14.39 6.70 -2.90
N LEU A 48 -13.35 5.86 -2.96
CA LEU A 48 -12.33 5.78 -1.91
C LEU A 48 -11.55 7.09 -1.73
N ARG A 49 -11.28 7.82 -2.82
CA ARG A 49 -10.61 9.12 -2.77
C ARG A 49 -11.49 10.21 -2.18
N ALA A 50 -12.80 10.19 -2.47
CA ALA A 50 -13.75 11.16 -1.93
C ALA A 50 -13.93 11.01 -0.40
N GLY A 51 -13.77 9.79 0.13
CA GLY A 51 -13.93 9.52 1.55
C GLY A 51 -15.41 9.47 1.97
N GLY A 52 -15.67 9.62 3.26
CA GLY A 52 -17.03 9.62 3.81
C GLY A 52 -17.70 8.23 3.84
N GLU A 53 -19.04 8.25 3.90
CA GLU A 53 -19.87 7.05 4.13
C GLU A 53 -19.77 6.04 2.98
N ASP A 54 -19.80 6.51 1.73
CA ASP A 54 -19.69 5.63 0.56
C ASP A 54 -18.33 4.92 0.51
N ALA A 55 -17.25 5.62 0.88
CA ALA A 55 -15.94 5.00 0.98
C ALA A 55 -15.87 3.94 2.09
N ALA A 56 -16.59 4.12 3.20
CA ALA A 56 -16.67 3.12 4.26
C ALA A 56 -17.42 1.87 3.79
N LYS A 57 -18.59 2.05 3.16
CA LYS A 57 -19.38 0.96 2.58
C LYS A 57 -18.60 0.15 1.55
N VAL A 58 -17.86 0.83 0.67
CA VAL A 58 -17.01 0.16 -0.33
C VAL A 58 -15.91 -0.67 0.34
N ARG A 59 -15.25 -0.17 1.40
CA ARG A 59 -14.21 -0.95 2.12
C ARG A 59 -14.79 -2.18 2.79
N GLU A 60 -15.92 -2.05 3.47
CA GLU A 60 -16.57 -3.16 4.18
C GLU A 60 -17.06 -4.26 3.23
N ALA A 61 -17.75 -3.87 2.15
CA ALA A 61 -18.21 -4.79 1.13
C ALA A 61 -17.04 -5.53 0.46
N LEU A 62 -15.95 -4.83 0.14
CA LEU A 62 -14.78 -5.48 -0.47
C LEU A 62 -13.99 -6.34 0.52
N ALA A 63 -13.83 -5.91 1.79
CA ALA A 63 -13.12 -6.69 2.80
C ALA A 63 -13.85 -7.99 3.19
N SER A 64 -15.18 -8.01 3.12
CA SER A 64 -15.97 -9.23 3.35
C SER A 64 -15.92 -10.20 2.18
N MET A 65 -15.80 -9.69 0.94
CA MET A 65 -15.78 -10.51 -0.28
C MET A 65 -14.38 -10.94 -0.71
N LEU A 66 -13.35 -10.16 -0.37
CA LEU A 66 -11.97 -10.37 -0.74
C LEU A 66 -11.16 -10.54 0.53
N SER A 67 -10.28 -11.55 0.57
CA SER A 67 -9.34 -11.76 1.68
C SER A 67 -8.24 -10.68 1.65
N ILE A 68 -8.64 -9.43 1.85
CA ILE A 68 -7.75 -8.28 2.00
C ILE A 68 -7.23 -8.40 3.42
N GLU A 69 -6.13 -9.12 3.60
CA GLU A 69 -5.39 -9.09 4.86
C GLU A 69 -5.18 -7.61 5.22
N PRO A 70 -5.68 -7.14 6.38
CA PRO A 70 -5.42 -5.78 6.79
C PRO A 70 -3.91 -5.58 6.79
N ALA A 71 -3.45 -4.45 6.27
CA ALA A 71 -2.06 -4.09 6.35
C ALA A 71 -1.68 -4.08 7.82
N ARG A 72 -0.98 -5.13 8.29
CA ARG A 72 -0.74 -5.38 9.71
C ARG A 72 -0.16 -4.12 10.32
N THR A 73 -0.98 -3.44 11.11
CA THR A 73 -0.56 -2.17 11.69
C THR A 73 0.54 -2.45 12.72
N GLY A 74 1.40 -1.46 12.99
CA GLY A 74 2.38 -1.60 14.08
C GLY A 74 1.72 -1.92 15.42
N ALA A 75 0.47 -1.48 15.62
CA ALA A 75 -0.34 -1.80 16.79
C ALA A 75 -0.72 -3.29 16.87
N GLU A 76 -1.06 -3.93 15.74
CA GLU A 76 -1.32 -5.38 15.70
C GLU A 76 -0.06 -6.20 15.97
N LEU A 77 1.10 -5.75 15.46
CA LEU A 77 2.38 -6.39 15.76
C LEU A 77 2.72 -6.29 17.26
N VAL A 78 2.49 -5.13 17.88
CA VAL A 78 2.65 -4.94 19.32
C VAL A 78 1.65 -5.78 20.12
N ALA A 79 0.39 -5.86 19.69
CA ALA A 79 -0.62 -6.69 20.35
C ALA A 79 -0.25 -8.19 20.29
N PHE A 80 0.22 -8.66 19.13
CA PHE A 80 0.73 -10.02 18.96
C PHE A 80 1.93 -10.31 19.89
N LEU A 81 2.92 -9.42 19.92
CA LEU A 81 4.08 -9.57 20.80
C LEU A 81 3.69 -9.55 22.29
N ARG A 82 2.70 -8.75 22.68
CA ARG A 82 2.16 -8.71 24.05
C ARG A 82 1.32 -9.95 24.42
N ALA A 83 0.84 -10.69 23.43
CA ALA A 83 0.16 -11.96 23.65
C ALA A 83 1.15 -13.15 23.68
N SER A 84 2.44 -12.91 23.47
CA SER A 84 3.47 -13.96 23.54
C SER A 84 3.56 -14.54 24.95
N PRO A 85 3.70 -15.87 25.09
CA PRO A 85 3.96 -16.51 26.38
C PRO A 85 5.32 -16.10 26.99
N LEU A 86 6.17 -15.40 26.22
CA LEU A 86 7.46 -14.89 26.67
C LEU A 86 7.37 -13.50 27.31
N VAL A 87 6.17 -12.93 27.46
CA VAL A 87 5.99 -11.63 28.10
C VAL A 87 6.32 -11.73 29.59
N GLY A 88 7.27 -10.92 30.04
CA GLY A 88 7.73 -10.89 31.44
C GLY A 88 8.83 -11.89 31.76
N GLU A 89 9.22 -12.73 30.81
CA GLU A 89 10.35 -13.64 30.94
C GLU A 89 11.68 -12.89 30.75
N GLU A 90 12.67 -13.24 31.57
CA GLU A 90 14.03 -12.72 31.41
C GLU A 90 14.73 -13.50 30.28
N LEU A 91 14.71 -12.91 29.09
CA LEU A 91 15.35 -13.49 27.92
C LEU A 91 16.86 -13.24 27.97
N MET A 92 17.64 -14.31 28.11
CA MET A 92 19.09 -14.26 27.87
C MET A 92 19.34 -14.26 26.36
N ILE A 93 19.44 -13.06 25.78
CA ILE A 93 19.69 -12.87 24.36
C ILE A 93 21.20 -12.71 24.14
N GLU A 94 21.81 -13.69 23.48
CA GLU A 94 23.15 -13.57 22.92
C GLU A 94 23.07 -13.34 21.42
N ARG A 95 23.92 -12.45 20.90
CA ARG A 95 24.05 -12.27 19.45
C ARG A 95 24.72 -13.52 18.88
N ASP A 96 24.06 -14.16 17.92
CA ASP A 96 24.68 -15.26 17.18
C ASP A 96 25.94 -14.75 16.46
N GLN A 97 27.08 -15.36 16.80
CA GLN A 97 28.39 -15.11 16.20
C GLN A 97 28.76 -16.19 15.18
N SER A 98 27.84 -17.11 14.88
CA SER A 98 28.07 -18.10 13.84
C SER A 98 28.36 -17.39 12.51
N SER A 99 29.36 -17.91 11.79
CA SER A 99 29.55 -17.51 10.40
C SER A 99 28.26 -17.84 9.65
N GLY A 100 27.71 -16.86 8.93
CA GLY A 100 26.47 -17.04 8.17
C GLY A 100 26.45 -18.33 7.36
N ARG A 101 25.28 -18.94 7.22
CA ARG A 101 25.12 -20.19 6.47
C ARG A 101 25.45 -19.94 4.99
N SER A 102 26.36 -20.75 4.44
CA SER A 102 26.57 -20.86 3.00
C SER A 102 25.25 -21.28 2.35
N ILE A 103 24.65 -20.38 1.56
CA ILE A 103 23.48 -20.67 0.74
C ILE A 103 23.90 -20.58 -0.72
N ASP A 104 23.53 -21.60 -1.48
CA ASP A 104 23.68 -21.59 -2.93
C ASP A 104 22.50 -20.83 -3.52
N LEU A 105 22.80 -19.77 -4.27
CA LEU A 105 21.81 -18.94 -4.94
C LEU A 105 21.91 -19.25 -6.42
N GLU A 106 21.19 -20.28 -6.87
CA GLU A 106 20.98 -20.55 -8.30
C GLU A 106 20.01 -19.53 -8.93
#